data_AF-A0A1T3MZI1-F1
#
_entry.id   AF-A0A1T3MZI1-F1
#
_cell.length_a   1.000
_cell.length_b   1.000
_cell.length_c   1.000
_cell.angle_alpha   90.00
_cell.angle_beta   90.00
_cell.angle_gamma   90.00
#
_symmetry.space_group_name_H-M   'P 1'
#
loop_
_entity.id
_entity.type
_entity.pdbx_description
1 polymer ?
#
loop_
_entity_poly.entity_id
_entity_poly.type
_entity_poly.pdbx_seq_one_letter_code
_entity_poly.pdbx_strand_id
1 'polypeptide(L)'
;METFIKTLIYIHAFFGGIGLIAGFATIIVKKGSSNHKLFGKVFSAGMLVSSLLSLIVAQMPHHKNLFLFLIGIFTIYMILAGNAALSFKSRSKESASVKDYAISYIMLLIGILMVIMAVINWSVNQQFSILYLIFGGLGILMSSRDISFYKNLKNVRNKWIHHHIGKMSGALIASVTAFIVAGLHYGNIIGWLAPTVLGSFYISYWIRKTKVKTKTSNY
;
A
#
# COMPACT_ATOMS: atom_id res chain seq x y z
N MET A 1 -10.25 30.08 -2.33
CA MET A 1 -10.22 28.67 -1.89
C MET A 1 -9.79 27.73 -3.02
N GLU A 2 -10.32 27.88 -4.23
CA GLU A 2 -9.96 27.01 -5.36
C GLU A 2 -8.47 27.01 -5.74
N THR A 3 -7.82 28.18 -5.73
CA THR A 3 -6.37 28.28 -6.02
C THR A 3 -5.55 27.41 -5.08
N PHE A 4 -5.91 27.38 -3.79
CA PHE A 4 -5.25 26.54 -2.79
C PHE A 4 -5.41 25.05 -3.10
N ILE A 5 -6.63 24.61 -3.44
CA ILE A 5 -6.91 23.21 -3.79
C ILE A 5 -6.13 22.82 -5.06
N LYS A 6 -6.14 23.67 -6.09
CA LYS A 6 -5.37 23.43 -7.33
C LYS A 6 -3.88 23.30 -7.05
N THR A 7 -3.32 24.16 -6.19
CA THR A 7 -1.91 24.06 -5.77
C THR A 7 -1.63 22.72 -5.09
N LEU A 8 -2.48 22.25 -4.17
CA LEU A 8 -2.32 20.94 -3.54
C LEU A 8 -2.39 19.79 -4.55
N ILE A 9 -3.30 19.86 -5.53
CA ILE A 9 -3.41 18.87 -6.60
C ILE A 9 -2.14 18.82 -7.45
N TYR A 10 -1.57 19.97 -7.82
CA TYR A 10 -0.32 19.98 -8.59
C TYR A 10 0.85 19.41 -7.79
N ILE A 11 0.97 19.76 -6.51
CA ILE A 11 2.02 19.21 -5.64
C ILE A 11 1.81 17.70 -5.46
N HIS A 12 0.57 17.25 -5.24
CA HIS A 12 0.20 15.84 -5.17
C HIS A 12 0.62 15.08 -6.43
N ALA A 13 0.28 15.61 -7.61
CA ALA A 13 0.60 15.02 -8.90
C ALA A 13 2.12 14.99 -9.16
N PHE A 14 2.84 16.05 -8.80
CA PHE A 14 4.29 16.12 -8.95
C PHE A 14 5.02 15.06 -8.11
N PHE A 15 4.75 14.99 -6.81
CA PHE A 15 5.35 13.97 -5.94
C PHE A 15 4.87 12.56 -6.27
N GLY A 16 3.61 12.41 -6.70
CA GLY A 16 3.06 11.15 -7.18
C GLY A 16 3.77 10.66 -8.45
N GLY A 17 4.04 11.55 -9.40
CA GLY A 17 4.78 11.24 -10.62
C GLY A 17 6.23 10.81 -10.35
N ILE A 18 6.97 11.58 -9.52
CA ILE A 18 8.32 11.20 -9.08
C ILE A 18 8.29 9.84 -8.39
N GLY A 19 7.33 9.64 -7.49
CA GLY A 19 7.15 8.38 -6.79
C GLY A 19 6.93 7.22 -7.75
N LEU A 20 5.97 7.32 -8.68
CA LEU A 20 5.68 6.28 -9.67
C LEU A 20 6.89 5.92 -10.54
N ILE A 21 7.60 6.92 -11.07
CA ILE A 21 8.82 6.69 -11.87
C ILE A 21 9.85 5.91 -11.05
N ALA A 22 10.10 6.32 -9.80
CA ALA A 22 11.00 5.60 -8.90
C ALA A 22 10.48 4.19 -8.59
N GLY A 23 9.17 4.02 -8.39
CA GLY A 23 8.52 2.73 -8.17
C GLY A 23 8.76 1.76 -9.31
N PHE A 24 8.55 2.16 -10.56
CA PHE A 24 8.89 1.36 -11.73
C PHE A 24 10.39 1.10 -11.85
N ALA A 25 11.24 2.08 -11.54
CA ALA A 25 12.69 1.87 -11.50
C ALA A 25 13.07 0.78 -10.49
N THR A 26 12.40 0.66 -9.34
CA THR A 26 12.64 -0.45 -8.38
C THR A 26 12.33 -1.83 -8.95
N ILE A 27 11.42 -1.94 -9.94
CA ILE A 27 11.08 -3.18 -10.64
C ILE A 27 12.23 -3.62 -11.54
N ILE A 28 12.83 -2.69 -12.27
CA ILE A 28 13.86 -2.96 -13.28
C ILE A 28 15.20 -3.31 -12.62
N VAL A 29 15.61 -2.54 -11.60
CA VAL A 29 16.92 -2.75 -10.98
C VAL A 29 17.00 -4.03 -10.14
N LYS A 30 18.23 -4.55 -9.99
CA LYS A 30 18.53 -5.72 -9.17
C LYS A 30 18.02 -5.53 -7.74
N LYS A 31 17.15 -6.43 -7.27
CA LYS A 31 16.56 -6.37 -5.92
C LYS A 31 17.64 -6.35 -4.85
N GLY A 32 17.51 -5.44 -3.88
CA GLY A 32 18.46 -5.26 -2.79
C GLY A 32 19.76 -4.51 -3.12
N SER A 33 19.99 -4.14 -4.39
CA SER A 33 21.13 -3.27 -4.78
C SER A 33 21.03 -1.87 -4.16
N SER A 34 22.12 -1.09 -4.23
CA SER A 34 22.13 0.32 -3.85
C SER A 34 21.05 1.12 -4.57
N ASN A 35 20.92 0.92 -5.89
CA ASN A 35 19.91 1.59 -6.71
C ASN A 35 18.48 1.17 -6.32
N HIS A 36 18.25 -0.12 -6.03
CA HIS A 36 16.94 -0.56 -5.53
C HIS A 36 16.56 0.14 -4.21
N LYS A 37 17.51 0.26 -3.29
CA LYS A 37 17.28 0.95 -2.01
C LYS A 37 17.04 2.45 -2.22
N LEU A 38 17.80 3.09 -3.10
CA LEU A 38 17.64 4.51 -3.43
C LEU A 38 16.25 4.77 -4.02
N PHE A 39 15.90 4.08 -5.10
CA PHE A 39 14.59 4.24 -5.74
C PHE A 39 13.44 3.85 -4.82
N GLY A 40 13.61 2.83 -3.96
CA GLY A 40 12.61 2.47 -2.95
C GLY A 40 12.36 3.59 -1.93
N LYS A 41 13.41 4.32 -1.52
CA LYS A 41 13.28 5.50 -0.66
C LYS A 41 12.58 6.66 -1.38
N VAL A 42 12.96 6.95 -2.63
CA VAL A 42 12.32 8.01 -3.44
C VAL A 42 10.84 7.70 -3.67
N PHE A 43 10.51 6.45 -4.04
CA PHE A 43 9.13 5.97 -4.14
C PHE A 43 8.38 6.17 -2.83
N SER A 44 8.94 5.71 -1.71
CA SER A 44 8.28 5.82 -0.41
C SER A 44 8.01 7.27 0.00
N ALA A 45 9.01 8.15 -0.15
CA ALA A 45 8.87 9.55 0.21
C ALA A 45 7.86 10.28 -0.69
N GLY A 46 8.00 10.13 -2.01
CA GLY A 46 7.09 10.74 -2.99
C GLY A 46 5.64 10.31 -2.78
N MET A 47 5.41 9.00 -2.60
CA MET A 47 4.06 8.47 -2.42
C MET A 47 3.46 8.78 -1.05
N LEU A 48 4.26 8.89 0.01
CA LEU A 48 3.76 9.38 1.30
C LEU A 48 3.31 10.84 1.21
N VAL A 49 4.15 11.72 0.66
CA VAL A 49 3.79 13.14 0.49
C VAL A 49 2.55 13.27 -0.38
N SER A 50 2.55 12.60 -1.53
CA SER A 50 1.41 12.59 -2.45
C SER A 50 0.13 12.08 -1.76
N SER A 51 0.18 10.94 -1.06
CA SER A 51 -0.99 10.39 -0.37
C SER A 51 -1.51 11.31 0.74
N LEU A 52 -0.63 11.92 1.54
CA LEU A 52 -1.04 12.88 2.58
C LEU A 52 -1.78 14.08 1.99
N LEU A 53 -1.29 14.62 0.87
CA LEU A 53 -1.96 15.71 0.16
C LEU A 53 -3.33 15.27 -0.37
N SER A 54 -3.44 14.05 -0.91
CA SER A 54 -4.74 13.53 -1.36
C SER A 54 -5.76 13.37 -0.24
N LEU A 55 -5.34 13.07 0.99
CA LEU A 55 -6.26 13.00 2.14
C LEU A 55 -6.90 14.36 2.39
N ILE A 56 -6.12 15.42 2.31
CA ILE A 56 -6.60 16.80 2.47
C ILE A 56 -7.55 17.15 1.32
N VAL A 57 -7.13 16.93 0.07
CA VAL A 57 -7.93 17.26 -1.12
C VAL A 57 -9.26 16.50 -1.14
N ALA A 58 -9.27 15.22 -0.78
CA ALA A 58 -10.47 14.37 -0.78
C ALA A 58 -11.52 14.75 0.28
N GLN A 59 -11.24 15.75 1.11
CA GLN A 59 -12.19 16.32 2.07
C GLN A 59 -12.61 17.76 1.73
N MET A 60 -12.01 18.38 0.71
CA MET A 60 -12.31 19.76 0.31
C MET A 60 -13.63 19.89 -0.47
N PRO A 61 -14.28 21.07 -0.46
CA PRO A 61 -15.49 21.31 -1.25
C PRO A 61 -15.30 20.96 -2.73
N HIS A 62 -16.33 20.37 -3.36
CA HIS A 62 -16.33 19.90 -4.76
C HIS A 62 -15.32 18.79 -5.11
N HIS A 63 -14.44 18.38 -4.19
CA HIS A 63 -13.48 17.28 -4.36
C HIS A 63 -13.69 16.14 -3.36
N LYS A 64 -14.76 16.21 -2.56
CA LYS A 64 -15.05 15.25 -1.50
C LYS A 64 -15.28 13.86 -2.07
N ASN A 65 -14.42 12.92 -1.70
CA ASN A 65 -14.56 11.52 -2.10
C ASN A 65 -14.04 10.60 -0.99
N LEU A 66 -14.99 10.00 -0.25
CA LEU A 66 -14.65 9.11 0.87
C LEU A 66 -13.86 7.88 0.41
N PHE A 67 -14.17 7.33 -0.77
CA PHE A 67 -13.47 6.15 -1.26
C PHE A 67 -11.98 6.46 -1.52
N LEU A 68 -11.70 7.54 -2.24
CA LEU A 68 -10.32 7.98 -2.50
C LEU A 68 -9.58 8.36 -1.22
N PHE A 69 -10.26 8.98 -0.25
CA PHE A 69 -9.69 9.24 1.06
C PHE A 69 -9.24 7.95 1.76
N LEU A 70 -10.08 6.93 1.82
CA LEU A 70 -9.73 5.65 2.47
C LEU A 70 -8.62 4.90 1.70
N ILE A 71 -8.60 4.96 0.37
CA ILE A 71 -7.50 4.41 -0.45
C ILE A 71 -6.18 5.15 -0.22
N GLY A 72 -6.23 6.46 0.03
CA GLY A 72 -5.05 7.22 0.45
C GLY A 72 -4.46 6.67 1.76
N ILE A 73 -5.31 6.39 2.75
CA ILE A 73 -4.86 5.76 4.02
C ILE A 73 -4.32 4.36 3.77
N PHE A 74 -4.99 3.56 2.94
CA PHE A 74 -4.52 2.23 2.54
C PHE A 74 -3.11 2.29 1.92
N THR A 75 -2.85 3.25 1.05
CA THR A 75 -1.55 3.43 0.40
C THR A 75 -0.47 3.83 1.40
N ILE A 76 -0.77 4.76 2.32
CA ILE A 76 0.13 5.14 3.42
C ILE A 76 0.46 3.93 4.29
N TYR A 77 -0.55 3.14 4.68
CA TYR A 77 -0.35 1.90 5.42
C TYR A 77 0.62 0.96 4.70
N MET A 78 0.43 0.73 3.40
CA MET A 78 1.28 -0.16 2.61
C MET A 78 2.74 0.33 2.57
N ILE A 79 2.98 1.63 2.42
CA ILE A 79 4.33 2.19 2.42
C ILE A 79 4.98 2.07 3.80
N LEU A 80 4.25 2.42 4.86
CA LEU A 80 4.78 2.40 6.23
C LEU A 80 5.08 0.97 6.68
N ALA A 81 4.10 0.05 6.55
CA ALA A 81 4.28 -1.35 6.91
C ALA A 81 5.34 -2.05 6.04
N GLY A 82 5.39 -1.71 4.74
CA GLY A 82 6.40 -2.25 3.81
C GLY A 82 7.82 -1.84 4.17
N ASN A 83 8.03 -0.59 4.56
CA ASN A 83 9.34 -0.12 5.06
C ASN A 83 9.66 -0.67 6.45
N ALA A 84 8.69 -0.70 7.36
CA ALA A 84 8.84 -1.27 8.69
C ALA A 84 9.25 -2.75 8.65
N ALA A 85 8.79 -3.50 7.63
CA ALA A 85 9.17 -4.89 7.42
C ALA A 85 10.70 -5.09 7.37
N LEU A 86 11.46 -4.14 6.82
CA LEU A 86 12.93 -4.22 6.75
C LEU A 86 13.61 -4.19 8.13
N SER A 87 12.98 -3.55 9.12
CA SER A 87 13.54 -3.49 10.48
C SER A 87 13.59 -4.87 11.15
N PHE A 88 12.71 -5.79 10.75
CA PHE A 88 12.66 -7.16 11.27
C PHE A 88 13.69 -8.08 10.62
N LYS A 89 14.49 -7.58 9.67
CA LYS A 89 15.68 -8.29 9.18
C LYS A 89 16.72 -8.46 10.28
N SER A 90 16.90 -7.45 11.14
CA SER A 90 17.89 -7.48 12.21
C SER A 90 17.48 -8.44 13.32
N ARG A 91 18.44 -9.21 13.84
CA ARG A 91 18.15 -10.08 14.99
C ARG A 91 17.91 -9.31 16.30
N SER A 92 18.42 -8.08 16.39
CA SER A 92 18.27 -7.21 17.57
C SER A 92 16.85 -6.68 17.79
N LYS A 93 15.98 -6.65 16.76
CA LYS A 93 14.59 -6.21 16.92
C LYS A 93 13.69 -7.36 17.36
N GLU A 94 13.68 -7.66 18.66
CA GLU A 94 12.98 -8.83 19.23
C GLU A 94 11.46 -8.73 19.24
N SER A 95 10.92 -7.51 19.22
CA SER A 95 9.48 -7.24 19.23
C SER A 95 9.09 -6.15 18.23
N ALA A 96 7.80 -6.14 17.85
CA ALA A 96 7.22 -5.05 17.10
C ALA A 96 7.00 -3.84 18.02
N SER A 97 7.23 -2.64 17.48
CA SER A 97 7.04 -1.39 18.21
C SER A 97 5.57 -1.00 18.29
N VAL A 98 5.23 -0.07 19.19
CA VAL A 98 3.89 0.53 19.28
C VAL A 98 3.45 1.11 17.92
N LYS A 99 4.39 1.70 17.17
CA LYS A 99 4.12 2.24 15.83
C LYS A 99 3.69 1.15 14.84
N ASP A 100 4.35 -0.01 14.85
CA ASP A 100 4.05 -1.13 13.96
C ASP A 100 2.62 -1.65 14.19
N TYR A 101 2.24 -1.79 15.47
CA TYR A 101 0.87 -2.15 15.87
C TYR A 101 -0.14 -1.06 15.49
N ALA A 102 0.14 0.21 15.81
CA ALA A 102 -0.76 1.32 15.51
C ALA A 102 -1.08 1.41 14.02
N ILE A 103 -0.07 1.33 13.15
CA ILE A 103 -0.24 1.31 11.68
C ILE A 103 -1.19 0.18 11.25
N SER A 104 -1.03 -1.01 11.83
CA SER A 104 -1.83 -2.18 11.45
C SER A 104 -3.26 -2.13 12.00
N TYR A 105 -3.44 -1.68 13.25
CA TYR A 105 -4.78 -1.51 13.84
C TYR A 105 -5.57 -0.39 13.17
N ILE A 106 -4.94 0.74 12.83
CA ILE A 106 -5.57 1.80 12.04
C ILE A 106 -6.07 1.22 10.71
N MET A 107 -5.23 0.48 9.98
CA MET A 107 -5.66 -0.14 8.73
C MET A 107 -6.77 -1.18 8.94
N LEU A 108 -6.75 -1.95 10.03
CA LEU A 108 -7.82 -2.89 10.35
C LEU A 108 -9.16 -2.16 10.50
N LEU A 109 -9.18 -1.05 11.25
CA LEU A 109 -10.38 -0.23 11.42
C LEU A 109 -10.84 0.39 10.10
N ILE A 110 -9.92 0.92 9.29
CA ILE A 110 -10.24 1.47 7.96
C ILE A 110 -10.80 0.37 7.05
N GLY A 111 -10.24 -0.83 7.08
CA GLY A 111 -10.75 -1.96 6.31
C GLY A 111 -12.16 -2.37 6.71
N ILE A 112 -12.45 -2.43 8.02
CA ILE A 112 -13.81 -2.67 8.54
C ILE A 112 -14.77 -1.56 8.08
N LEU A 113 -14.36 -0.29 8.19
CA LEU A 113 -15.15 0.84 7.70
C LEU A 113 -15.45 0.70 6.20
N MET A 114 -14.47 0.34 5.37
CA MET A 114 -14.69 0.12 3.94
C MET A 114 -15.71 -1.00 3.69
N VAL A 115 -15.63 -2.13 4.41
CA VAL A 115 -16.63 -3.21 4.28
C VAL A 115 -18.03 -2.74 4.70
N ILE A 116 -18.16 -1.96 5.76
CA ILE A 116 -19.43 -1.36 6.16
C ILE A 116 -19.98 -0.44 5.05
N MET A 117 -19.12 0.42 4.47
CA MET A 117 -19.51 1.29 3.36
C MET A 117 -19.95 0.49 2.13
N ALA A 118 -19.36 -0.68 1.88
CA ALA A 118 -19.78 -1.56 0.79
C ALA A 118 -21.24 -2.01 0.95
N VAL A 119 -21.62 -2.41 2.16
CA VAL A 119 -23.00 -2.84 2.48
C VAL A 119 -23.96 -1.66 2.36
N ILE A 120 -23.63 -0.51 2.96
CA ILE A 120 -24.48 0.68 2.95
C ILE A 120 -24.76 1.15 1.51
N ASN A 121 -23.76 1.12 0.63
CA ASN A 121 -23.90 1.64 -0.74
C ASN A 121 -24.37 0.60 -1.75
N TRP A 122 -24.67 -0.65 -1.33
CA TRP A 122 -24.85 -1.78 -2.26
C TRP A 122 -25.96 -1.54 -3.29
N SER A 123 -27.08 -0.96 -2.86
CA SER A 123 -28.22 -0.64 -3.73
C SER A 123 -28.08 0.70 -4.47
N VAL A 124 -27.17 1.57 -4.04
CA VAL A 124 -27.01 2.94 -4.58
C VAL A 124 -25.93 2.98 -5.66
N ASN A 125 -24.78 2.36 -5.41
CA ASN A 125 -23.67 2.34 -6.33
C ASN A 125 -22.91 1.02 -6.22
N GLN A 126 -23.36 0.03 -7.00
CA GLN A 126 -22.82 -1.32 -6.97
C GLN A 126 -21.32 -1.36 -7.30
N GLN A 127 -20.85 -0.51 -8.23
CA GLN A 127 -19.42 -0.45 -8.56
C GLN A 127 -18.59 -0.05 -7.34
N PHE A 128 -18.92 1.08 -6.68
CA PHE A 128 -18.17 1.49 -5.49
C PHE A 128 -18.31 0.50 -4.34
N SER A 129 -19.46 -0.14 -4.18
CA SER A 129 -19.62 -1.20 -3.17
C SER A 129 -18.70 -2.39 -3.38
N ILE A 130 -18.56 -2.86 -4.63
CA ILE A 130 -17.60 -3.92 -4.96
C ILE A 130 -16.17 -3.47 -4.65
N LEU A 131 -15.82 -2.23 -5.00
CA LEU A 131 -14.48 -1.69 -4.72
C LEU A 131 -14.22 -1.58 -3.22
N TYR A 132 -15.14 -1.02 -2.44
CA TYR A 132 -15.06 -0.96 -0.98
C TYR A 132 -14.87 -2.34 -0.38
N LEU A 133 -15.61 -3.35 -0.86
CA LEU A 133 -15.50 -4.73 -0.36
C LEU A 133 -14.12 -5.33 -0.66
N ILE A 134 -13.61 -5.16 -1.88
CA ILE A 134 -12.31 -5.69 -2.30
C ILE A 134 -11.17 -5.04 -1.51
N PHE A 135 -11.08 -3.70 -1.52
CA PHE A 135 -9.99 -3.00 -0.85
C PHE A 135 -10.10 -3.08 0.68
N GLY A 136 -11.33 -3.06 1.23
CA GLY A 136 -11.58 -3.28 2.65
C GLY A 136 -11.18 -4.68 3.10
N GLY A 137 -11.59 -5.71 2.36
CA GLY A 137 -11.22 -7.10 2.62
C GLY A 137 -9.71 -7.33 2.53
N LEU A 138 -9.04 -6.77 1.51
CA LEU A 138 -7.58 -6.80 1.41
C LEU A 138 -6.92 -6.10 2.60
N GLY A 139 -7.42 -4.93 3.00
CA GLY A 139 -6.94 -4.17 4.15
C GLY A 139 -6.99 -4.97 5.45
N ILE A 140 -8.14 -5.58 5.74
CA ILE A 140 -8.36 -6.44 6.92
C ILE A 140 -7.43 -7.65 6.89
N LEU A 141 -7.38 -8.36 5.75
CA LEU A 141 -6.56 -9.56 5.60
C LEU A 141 -5.09 -9.26 5.86
N MET A 142 -4.60 -8.16 5.28
CA MET A 142 -3.22 -7.75 5.33
C MET A 142 -2.81 -7.25 6.72
N SER A 143 -3.65 -6.46 7.38
CA SER A 143 -3.37 -5.94 8.73
C SER A 143 -3.46 -7.04 9.79
N SER A 144 -4.42 -7.96 9.65
CA SER A 144 -4.53 -9.13 10.53
C SER A 144 -3.30 -10.03 10.44
N ARG A 145 -2.76 -10.23 9.23
CA ARG A 145 -1.49 -10.95 9.03
C ARG A 145 -0.31 -10.24 9.66
N ASP A 146 -0.25 -8.90 9.60
CA ASP A 146 0.80 -8.14 10.27
C ASP A 146 0.72 -8.30 11.79
N ILE A 147 -0.47 -8.18 12.38
CA ILE A 147 -0.68 -8.38 13.82
C ILE A 147 -0.28 -9.80 14.25
N SER A 148 -0.65 -10.82 13.47
CA SER A 148 -0.23 -12.22 13.71
C SER A 148 1.29 -12.40 13.60
N PHE A 149 1.92 -11.75 12.61
CA PHE A 149 3.37 -11.74 12.43
C PHE A 149 4.08 -11.08 13.62
N TYR A 150 3.59 -9.97 14.13
CA TYR A 150 4.16 -9.28 15.28
C TYR A 150 4.07 -10.08 16.57
N LYS A 151 2.95 -10.78 16.80
CA LYS A 151 2.77 -11.66 17.98
C LYS A 151 3.71 -12.87 17.96
N ASN A 152 4.05 -13.37 16.77
CA ASN A 152 4.86 -14.60 16.59
C ASN A 152 6.28 -14.32 16.07
N LEU A 153 6.80 -13.10 16.26
CA LEU A 153 7.99 -12.60 15.57
C LEU A 153 9.21 -13.55 15.63
N LYS A 154 9.45 -14.18 16.79
CA LYS A 154 10.57 -15.11 17.00
C LYS A 154 10.54 -16.29 16.02
N ASN A 155 9.36 -16.83 15.72
CA ASN A 155 9.19 -18.04 14.91
C ASN A 155 9.12 -17.76 13.41
N VAL A 156 8.64 -16.57 13.02
CA VAL A 156 8.37 -16.23 11.61
C VAL A 156 9.23 -15.11 11.05
N ARG A 157 10.27 -14.67 11.76
CA ARG A 157 11.14 -13.54 11.36
C ARG A 157 11.62 -13.60 9.92
N ASN A 158 11.98 -14.79 9.41
CA ASN A 158 12.45 -14.98 8.03
C ASN A 158 11.44 -14.55 6.94
N LYS A 159 10.17 -14.35 7.30
CA LYS A 159 9.11 -13.85 6.41
C LYS A 159 9.11 -12.33 6.22
N TRP A 160 9.99 -11.57 6.89
CA TRP A 160 10.07 -10.11 6.75
C TRP A 160 10.15 -9.65 5.28
N ILE A 161 10.88 -10.39 4.44
CA ILE A 161 11.03 -10.06 3.02
C ILE A 161 9.73 -10.26 2.25
N HIS A 162 8.89 -11.21 2.65
CA HIS A 162 7.58 -11.44 2.04
C HIS A 162 6.63 -10.28 2.37
N HIS A 163 6.65 -9.80 3.62
CA HIS A 163 5.92 -8.59 4.01
C HIS A 163 6.43 -7.38 3.21
N HIS A 164 7.75 -7.16 3.13
CA HIS A 164 8.30 -6.05 2.35
C HIS A 164 7.86 -6.10 0.87
N ILE A 165 8.03 -7.25 0.20
CA ILE A 165 7.65 -7.41 -1.21
C ILE A 165 6.16 -7.18 -1.41
N GLY A 166 5.30 -7.81 -0.59
CA GLY A 166 3.86 -7.69 -0.73
C GLY A 166 3.36 -6.27 -0.51
N LYS A 167 3.85 -5.59 0.53
CA LYS A 167 3.44 -4.23 0.90
C LYS A 167 3.96 -3.18 -0.08
N MET A 168 5.24 -3.20 -0.41
CA MET A 168 5.81 -2.21 -1.32
C MET A 168 5.28 -2.36 -2.74
N SER A 169 5.11 -3.60 -3.21
CA SER A 169 4.50 -3.84 -4.53
C SER A 169 3.02 -3.45 -4.53
N GLY A 170 2.29 -3.75 -3.45
CA GLY A 170 0.88 -3.35 -3.35
C GLY A 170 0.70 -1.83 -3.21
N ALA A 171 1.64 -1.11 -2.59
CA ALA A 171 1.66 0.35 -2.62
C ALA A 171 1.81 0.86 -4.06
N LEU A 172 2.71 0.25 -4.86
CA LEU A 172 2.89 0.61 -6.27
C LEU A 172 1.64 0.29 -7.10
N ILE A 173 0.98 -0.85 -6.85
CA ILE A 173 -0.31 -1.19 -7.48
C ILE A 173 -1.34 -0.11 -7.17
N ALA A 174 -1.57 0.20 -5.89
CA ALA A 174 -2.56 1.19 -5.47
C ALA A 174 -2.29 2.57 -6.10
N SER A 175 -1.02 2.92 -6.20
CA SER A 175 -0.56 4.16 -6.83
C SER A 175 -0.83 4.22 -8.34
N VAL A 176 -0.55 3.13 -9.06
CA VAL A 176 -0.84 3.02 -10.49
C VAL A 176 -2.34 3.05 -10.72
N THR A 177 -3.12 2.34 -9.90
CA THR A 177 -4.59 2.39 -9.92
C THR A 177 -5.11 3.81 -9.71
N ALA A 178 -4.59 4.53 -8.70
CA ALA A 178 -4.98 5.92 -8.43
C ALA A 178 -4.65 6.84 -9.61
N PHE A 179 -3.48 6.69 -10.23
CA PHE A 179 -3.12 7.45 -11.43
C PHE A 179 -4.04 7.15 -12.62
N ILE A 180 -4.38 5.87 -12.87
CA ILE A 180 -5.29 5.49 -13.96
C ILE A 180 -6.68 6.08 -13.73
N VAL A 181 -7.23 5.93 -12.52
CA VAL A 181 -8.60 6.31 -12.26
C VAL A 181 -8.76 7.81 -12.06
N ALA A 182 -7.91 8.43 -11.24
CA ALA A 182 -8.02 9.85 -10.90
C ALA A 182 -7.19 10.75 -11.82
N GLY A 183 -6.01 10.29 -12.26
CA GLY A 183 -5.13 11.07 -13.15
C GLY A 183 -5.55 11.00 -14.62
N LEU A 184 -5.81 9.79 -15.13
CA LEU A 184 -6.24 9.56 -16.52
C LEU A 184 -7.76 9.54 -16.69
N HIS A 185 -8.52 9.70 -15.60
CA HIS A 185 -9.99 9.70 -15.60
C HIS A 185 -10.61 8.39 -16.12
N TYR A 186 -9.87 7.26 -16.04
CA TYR A 186 -10.34 5.95 -16.50
C TYR A 186 -10.90 5.12 -15.33
N GLY A 187 -12.05 5.55 -14.81
CA GLY A 187 -12.64 5.06 -13.55
C GLY A 187 -13.52 3.83 -13.62
N ASN A 188 -13.45 3.03 -14.69
CA ASN A 188 -14.24 1.78 -14.79
C ASN A 188 -13.60 0.65 -13.94
N ILE A 189 -14.31 -0.47 -13.81
CA ILE A 189 -13.85 -1.61 -13.00
C ILE A 189 -12.49 -2.18 -13.46
N ILE A 190 -12.18 -2.08 -14.76
CA ILE A 190 -10.91 -2.53 -15.32
C ILE A 190 -9.78 -1.60 -14.85
N GLY A 191 -9.96 -0.29 -14.91
CA GLY A 191 -9.00 0.69 -14.40
C GLY A 191 -8.69 0.49 -12.91
N TRP A 192 -9.70 0.10 -12.13
CA TRP A 192 -9.54 -0.22 -10.71
C TRP A 192 -8.76 -1.51 -10.44
N LEU A 193 -9.07 -2.58 -11.17
CA LEU A 193 -8.64 -3.94 -10.80
C LEU A 193 -7.48 -4.48 -11.65
N ALA A 194 -7.28 -4.01 -12.87
CA ALA A 194 -6.23 -4.51 -13.76
C ALA A 194 -4.82 -4.41 -13.14
N PRO A 195 -4.41 -3.29 -12.50
CA PRO A 195 -3.11 -3.22 -11.83
C PRO A 195 -2.95 -4.25 -10.71
N THR A 196 -4.03 -4.54 -9.97
CA THR A 196 -4.04 -5.52 -8.88
C THR A 196 -3.85 -6.94 -9.41
N VAL A 197 -4.50 -7.29 -10.53
CA VAL A 197 -4.33 -8.59 -11.17
C VAL A 197 -2.88 -8.78 -11.62
N LEU A 198 -2.34 -7.85 -12.40
CA LEU A 198 -0.96 -7.91 -12.91
C LEU A 198 0.06 -7.91 -11.77
N GLY A 199 -0.13 -7.02 -10.79
CA GLY A 199 0.77 -6.91 -9.65
C GLY A 199 0.71 -8.12 -8.71
N SER A 200 -0.42 -8.83 -8.62
CA SER A 200 -0.52 -10.06 -7.83
C SER A 200 0.32 -11.20 -8.42
N PHE A 201 0.39 -11.31 -9.75
CA PHE A 201 1.33 -12.24 -10.41
C PHE A 201 2.78 -11.88 -10.10
N TYR A 202 3.13 -10.58 -10.17
CA TYR A 202 4.46 -10.09 -9.85
C TYR A 202 4.86 -10.37 -8.39
N ILE A 203 3.98 -10.09 -7.43
CA ILE A 203 4.18 -10.37 -6.00
C ILE A 203 4.41 -11.86 -5.78
N SER A 204 3.55 -12.70 -6.38
CA SER A 204 3.62 -14.16 -6.23
C SER A 204 4.94 -14.72 -6.78
N TYR A 205 5.37 -14.25 -7.95
CA TYR A 205 6.66 -14.61 -8.53
C TYR A 205 7.82 -14.26 -7.60
N TRP A 206 7.90 -13.02 -7.12
CA TRP A 206 9.03 -12.58 -6.30
C TRP A 206 9.04 -13.20 -4.91
N ILE A 207 7.88 -13.45 -4.31
CA ILE A 207 7.77 -14.22 -3.06
C ILE A 207 8.34 -15.63 -3.25
N ARG A 208 7.96 -16.34 -4.33
CA ARG A 208 8.46 -17.69 -4.61
C ARG A 208 9.97 -17.70 -4.89
N LYS A 209 10.46 -16.73 -5.66
CA LYS A 209 11.88 -16.58 -6.00
C LYS A 209 12.76 -16.22 -4.81
N THR A 210 12.24 -15.47 -3.84
CA THR A 210 12.97 -15.02 -2.65
C THR A 210 12.85 -15.97 -1.47
N LYS A 211 12.30 -17.18 -1.65
CA LYS A 211 12.33 -18.23 -0.61
C LYS A 211 13.75 -18.39 -0.09
N VAL A 212 13.95 -17.95 1.15
CA VAL A 212 15.17 -18.17 1.92
C VAL A 212 15.33 -19.69 2.00
N LYS A 213 16.42 -20.25 1.47
CA LYS A 213 16.81 -21.63 1.76
C LYS A 213 16.86 -21.74 3.28
N THR A 214 15.86 -22.39 3.88
CA THR A 214 15.95 -22.85 5.25
C THR A 214 17.17 -23.77 5.27
N LYS A 215 18.28 -23.32 5.87
CA LYS A 215 19.30 -24.27 6.31
C LYS A 215 18.57 -25.16 7.32
N THR A 216 18.21 -26.36 6.89
CA THR A 216 17.91 -27.47 7.80
C THR A 216 19.13 -27.61 8.70
N SER A 217 19.01 -27.14 9.92
CA SER A 217 19.96 -27.44 10.98
C SER A 217 19.68 -28.88 11.38
N ASN A 218 20.34 -29.82 10.71
CA ASN A 218 20.44 -31.19 11.23
C ASN A 218 21.44 -31.11 12.39
N TYR A 219 20.92 -31.25 13.61
CA TYR A 219 21.68 -31.70 14.77
C TYR A 219 21.27 -33.14 15.04
#